data_AF-A0A1H2YXS6-F1
#
_entry.id   AF-A0A1H2YXS6-F1
#
_cell.length_a   1.000
_cell.length_b   1.000
_cell.length_c   1.000
_cell.angle_alpha   90.00
_cell.angle_beta   90.00
_cell.angle_gamma   90.00
#
_symmetry.space_group_name_H-M   'P 1'
#
loop_
_entity.id
_entity.type
_entity.pdbx_description
1 polymer ?
#
loop_
_entity_poly.entity_id
_entity_poly.type
_entity_poly.pdbx_seq_one_letter_code
_entity_poly.pdbx_strand_id
1 'polypeptide(L)'
;MDHNCNTDQLLALHVGDLAPEDEKNILHHLSTCPSCQQLLVEMKSWKSSWDFPDTDMENGEEFTHQVMSSLPTNKAPSELLRPPLWRRKVGIIHGLSAFAATVALFFSNSFYWINATWFHYSNMFGSLGQDNHGFFPILQHQVSKFFS
;
A
#
# COMPACT_ATOMS: atom_id res chain seq x y z
N MET A 1 -23.50 -0.87 -25.13
CA MET A 1 -22.20 -1.56 -25.06
C MET A 1 -21.35 -0.72 -24.13
N ASP A 2 -21.36 -1.11 -22.86
CA ASP A 2 -20.84 -0.35 -21.74
C ASP A 2 -19.33 -0.60 -21.61
N HIS A 3 -18.54 0.06 -22.46
CA HIS A 3 -17.11 0.17 -22.21
C HIS A 3 -16.91 1.27 -21.17
N ASN A 4 -17.01 0.90 -19.89
CA ASN A 4 -16.55 1.75 -18.81
C ASN A 4 -15.06 2.05 -19.01
N CYS A 5 -14.67 3.31 -18.83
CA CYS A 5 -13.28 3.72 -18.88
C CYS A 5 -12.48 2.90 -17.86
N ASN A 6 -11.29 2.42 -18.25
CA ASN A 6 -10.42 1.71 -17.31
C ASN A 6 -10.03 2.69 -16.19
N THR A 7 -10.24 2.30 -14.93
CA THR A 7 -9.92 3.11 -13.75
C THR A 7 -8.47 3.59 -13.77
N ASP A 8 -7.56 2.79 -14.33
CA ASP A 8 -6.14 3.15 -14.48
C ASP A 8 -5.93 4.35 -15.41
N GLN A 9 -6.73 4.43 -16.49
CA GLN A 9 -6.67 5.53 -17.45
C GLN A 9 -7.25 6.83 -16.86
N LEU A 10 -8.29 6.73 -16.03
CA LEU A 10 -8.82 7.87 -15.29
C LEU A 10 -7.86 8.36 -14.21
N LEU A 11 -7.14 7.46 -13.55
CA LEU A 11 -6.10 7.80 -12.58
C LEU A 11 -4.91 8.47 -13.26
N ALA A 12 -4.44 7.94 -14.39
CA ALA A 12 -3.35 8.53 -15.13
C ALA A 12 -3.72 9.92 -15.72
N LEU A 13 -4.97 10.10 -16.17
CA LEU A 13 -5.52 11.42 -16.49
C LEU A 13 -5.51 12.36 -15.28
N HIS A 14 -5.89 11.86 -14.10
CA HIS A 14 -5.97 12.66 -12.87
C HIS A 14 -4.60 13.13 -12.36
N VAL A 15 -3.55 12.34 -12.55
CA VAL A 15 -2.17 12.65 -12.15
C VAL A 15 -1.40 13.40 -13.24
N GLY A 16 -1.96 13.51 -14.46
CA GLY A 16 -1.32 14.18 -15.60
C GLY A 16 -0.22 13.35 -16.26
N ASP A 17 -0.27 12.03 -16.09
CA ASP A 17 0.72 11.06 -16.60
C ASP A 17 0.26 10.38 -17.90
N LEU A 18 -0.64 11.04 -18.62
CA LEU A 18 -1.25 10.49 -19.82
C LEU A 18 -0.65 11.13 -21.08
N ALA A 19 -0.48 10.33 -22.14
CA ALA A 19 -0.06 10.86 -23.43
C ALA A 19 -1.13 11.83 -23.98
N PRO A 20 -0.73 12.91 -24.69
CA PRO A 20 -1.67 13.94 -25.16
C PRO A 20 -2.77 13.42 -26.10
N GLU A 21 -2.50 12.31 -26.79
CA GLU A 21 -3.46 11.66 -27.68
C GLU A 21 -4.51 10.86 -26.90
N ASP A 22 -4.08 10.14 -25.87
CA ASP A 22 -4.96 9.36 -24.98
C ASP A 22 -5.82 10.28 -24.10
N GLU A 23 -5.27 11.43 -23.71
CA GLU A 23 -5.98 12.44 -22.93
C GLU A 23 -7.21 12.95 -23.68
N LYS A 24 -7.06 13.29 -24.96
CA LYS A 24 -8.19 13.72 -25.81
C LYS A 24 -9.26 12.63 -25.94
N ASN A 25 -8.84 11.38 -26.10
CA ASN A 25 -9.77 10.26 -26.24
C ASN A 25 -10.58 10.01 -24.97
N ILE A 26 -9.95 10.07 -23.80
CA ILE A 26 -10.63 9.92 -22.51
C ILE A 26 -11.52 11.11 -22.22
N LEU A 27 -11.07 12.34 -22.46
CA LEU A 27 -11.90 13.54 -22.28
C LEU A 27 -13.14 13.50 -23.19
N HIS A 28 -12.99 12.99 -24.42
CA HIS A 28 -14.13 12.78 -25.30
C HIS A 28 -15.08 11.71 -24.74
N HIS A 29 -14.56 10.56 -24.29
CA HIS A 29 -15.36 9.50 -23.66
C HIS A 29 -16.12 10.01 -22.43
N LEU A 30 -15.45 10.76 -21.54
CA LEU A 30 -16.03 11.38 -20.35
C LEU A 30 -17.18 12.33 -20.67
N SER A 31 -17.20 12.98 -21.85
CA SER A 31 -18.31 13.83 -22.27
C SER A 31 -19.57 13.05 -22.67
N THR A 32 -19.41 11.76 -22.97
CA THR A 32 -20.48 10.85 -23.42
C THR A 32 -20.90 9.81 -22.38
N CYS A 33 -20.10 9.60 -21.34
CA CYS A 33 -20.30 8.56 -20.33
C CYS A 33 -20.47 9.15 -18.90
N PRO A 34 -21.71 9.34 -18.41
CA PRO A 34 -21.97 9.93 -17.10
C PRO A 34 -21.39 9.14 -15.92
N SER A 35 -21.31 7.80 -16.01
CA SER A 35 -20.76 6.95 -14.96
C SER A 35 -19.25 7.21 -14.75
N CYS A 36 -18.49 7.34 -15.84
CA CYS A 36 -17.07 7.64 -15.78
C CYS A 36 -16.80 9.08 -15.30
N GLN A 37 -17.70 10.01 -15.62
CA GLN A 37 -17.65 11.37 -15.10
C GLN A 37 -17.84 11.41 -13.58
N GLN A 38 -18.80 10.65 -13.05
CA GLN A 38 -19.04 10.56 -11.61
C GLN A 38 -17.83 9.99 -10.87
N LEU A 39 -17.21 8.95 -11.42
CA LEU A 39 -15.99 8.35 -10.86
C LEU A 39 -14.84 9.36 -10.80
N LEU A 40 -14.66 10.17 -11.85
CA LEU A 40 -13.63 11.22 -11.87
C LEU A 40 -13.89 12.32 -10.82
N VAL A 41 -15.15 12.66 -10.57
CA VAL A 41 -15.51 13.61 -9.49
C VAL A 41 -15.19 13.03 -8.12
N GLU A 42 -15.47 11.75 -7.89
CA GLU A 42 -15.14 11.05 -6.66
C GLU A 42 -13.63 10.98 -6.43
N MET A 43 -12.84 10.68 -7.46
CA MET A 43 -11.38 10.67 -7.37
C MET A 43 -10.82 12.07 -7.04
N LYS A 44 -11.39 13.13 -7.62
CA LYS A 44 -11.01 14.52 -7.28
C LYS A 44 -11.36 14.89 -5.85
N SER A 45 -12.49 14.41 -5.31
CA SER A 45 -12.87 14.69 -3.93
C SER A 45 -11.92 14.01 -2.94
N TRP A 46 -11.50 12.78 -3.24
CA TRP A 46 -10.48 12.10 -2.45
C TRP A 46 -9.17 12.87 -2.47
N LYS A 47 -8.68 13.29 -3.64
CA LYS A 47 -7.46 14.11 -3.71
C LYS A 47 -7.54 15.34 -2.82
N SER A 48 -8.65 16.08 -2.82
CA SER A 48 -8.80 17.26 -1.94
C SER A 48 -8.78 16.93 -0.43
N SER A 49 -9.04 15.68 -0.05
CA SER A 49 -8.93 15.22 1.34
C SER A 49 -7.52 14.73 1.70
N TRP A 50 -6.71 14.37 0.71
CA TRP A 50 -5.33 13.91 0.86
C TRP A 50 -4.30 15.02 0.61
N ASP A 51 -4.65 16.03 -0.17
CA ASP A 51 -3.88 17.26 -0.31
C ASP A 51 -3.86 17.93 1.06
N PHE A 52 -2.72 17.79 1.75
CA PHE A 52 -2.45 18.55 2.96
C PHE A 52 -2.53 20.03 2.59
N PRO A 53 -3.16 20.88 3.43
CA PRO A 53 -3.22 22.28 3.13
C PRO A 53 -1.78 22.82 3.08
N ASP A 54 -1.32 23.21 1.88
CA ASP A 54 -0.03 23.86 1.60
C ASP A 54 0.10 25.23 2.30
N THR A 55 -0.86 25.62 3.13
CA THR A 55 -0.68 26.73 4.05
C THR A 55 0.41 26.36 5.03
N ASP A 56 1.59 26.95 4.82
CA ASP A 56 2.55 27.24 5.88
C ASP A 56 1.75 27.65 7.11
N MET A 57 1.66 26.77 8.10
CA MET A 57 1.01 27.10 9.35
C MET A 57 1.85 28.20 9.98
N GLU A 58 1.43 29.45 9.79
CA GLU A 58 2.15 30.66 10.21
C GLU A 58 2.56 30.60 11.70
N ASN A 59 1.84 29.81 12.50
CA ASN A 59 2.07 29.58 13.93
C ASN A 59 2.32 28.11 14.31
N GLY A 60 2.88 27.29 13.40
CA GLY A 60 3.17 25.88 13.67
C GLY A 60 4.10 25.68 14.88
N GLU A 61 5.02 26.62 15.12
CA GLU A 61 5.91 26.61 16.29
C GLU A 61 5.15 26.90 17.60
N GLU A 62 4.19 27.84 17.58
CA GLU A 62 3.39 28.20 18.74
C GLU A 62 2.45 27.06 19.14
N PHE A 63 1.81 26.42 18.16
CA PHE A 63 1.01 25.20 18.38
C PHE A 63 1.86 24.07 18.96
N THR A 64 3.05 23.85 18.39
CA THR A 64 3.97 22.82 18.88
C THR A 64 4.39 23.11 20.32
N HIS A 65 4.71 24.36 20.65
CA HIS A 65 5.07 24.76 22.00
C HIS A 65 3.90 24.60 22.98
N GLN A 66 2.69 24.97 22.57
CA GLN A 66 1.47 24.80 23.36
C GLN A 66 1.20 23.32 23.66
N VAL A 67 1.29 22.44 22.65
CA VAL A 67 1.12 20.99 22.82
C VAL A 67 2.20 20.41 23.71
N MET A 68 3.48 20.74 23.47
CA MET A 68 4.60 20.25 24.27
C MET A 68 4.52 20.71 25.72
N SER A 69 4.05 21.94 25.98
CA SER A 69 3.83 22.46 27.33
C SER A 69 2.63 21.82 28.05
N SER A 70 1.67 21.27 27.30
CA SER A 70 0.51 20.55 27.84
C SER A 70 0.79 19.09 28.19
N LEU A 71 1.96 18.57 27.79
CA LEU A 71 2.33 17.20 28.11
C LEU A 71 2.63 17.05 29.61
N PRO A 72 2.14 15.98 30.25
CA PRO A 72 2.43 15.72 31.65
C PRO A 72 3.94 15.57 31.85
N THR A 73 4.53 16.39 32.73
CA THR A 73 5.96 16.36 33.09
C THR A 73 6.34 15.18 33.98
N ASN A 74 5.35 14.56 34.62
CA ASN A 74 5.55 13.35 35.38
C ASN A 74 5.74 12.19 34.40
N LYS A 75 6.94 11.58 34.42
CA LYS A 75 7.18 10.29 33.75
C LYS A 75 6.04 9.35 34.15
N ALA A 76 5.30 8.86 33.16
CA ALA A 76 4.33 7.79 33.38
C ALA A 76 5.02 6.69 34.20
N PRO A 77 4.39 6.16 35.26
CA PRO A 77 5.03 5.16 36.11
C PRO A 77 5.53 4.03 35.23
N SER A 78 6.84 3.89 35.13
CA SER A 78 7.51 2.87 34.33
C SER A 78 7.48 1.52 35.04
N GLU A 79 6.41 1.22 35.77
CA GLU A 79 5.99 -0.15 35.99
C GLU A 79 5.48 -0.67 34.65
N LEU A 80 6.42 -0.81 33.71
CA LEU A 80 6.28 -1.68 32.56
C LEU A 80 5.83 -3.01 33.14
N LEU A 81 4.54 -3.28 32.96
CA LEU A 81 3.87 -4.56 33.09
C LEU A 81 4.93 -5.67 33.03
N ARG A 82 5.39 -6.15 34.19
CA ARG A 82 6.24 -7.34 34.23
C ARG A 82 5.38 -8.42 33.59
N PRO A 83 5.73 -8.89 32.38
CA PRO A 83 4.88 -9.84 31.70
C PRO A 83 4.75 -11.04 32.64
N PRO A 84 3.53 -11.45 32.97
CA PRO A 84 3.31 -12.48 33.96
C PRO A 84 4.06 -13.75 33.51
N LEU A 85 4.72 -14.46 34.44
CA LEU A 85 5.75 -15.47 34.15
C LEU A 85 5.33 -16.55 33.12
N TRP A 86 4.04 -16.80 32.97
CA TRP A 86 3.47 -17.68 31.95
C TRP A 86 3.72 -17.19 30.50
N ARG A 87 3.68 -15.87 30.21
CA ARG A 87 4.02 -15.32 28.89
C ARG A 87 5.48 -15.58 28.50
N ARG A 88 6.40 -15.56 29.48
CA ARG A 88 7.82 -15.88 29.26
C ARG A 88 8.01 -17.36 28.90
N LYS A 89 7.23 -18.26 29.50
CA LYS A 89 7.23 -19.69 29.16
C LYS A 89 6.64 -19.96 27.78
N VAL A 90 5.55 -19.28 27.42
CA VAL A 90 4.93 -19.40 26.07
C VAL A 90 5.90 -18.94 24.98
N GLY A 91 6.64 -17.86 25.19
CA GLY A 91 7.66 -17.38 24.24
C GLY A 91 8.77 -18.41 23.97
N ILE A 92 9.23 -19.12 25.00
CA ILE A 92 10.24 -20.19 24.85
C ILE A 92 9.66 -21.37 24.05
N ILE A 93 8.42 -21.78 24.36
CA ILE A 93 7.75 -22.90 23.66
C ILE A 93 7.54 -22.55 22.19
N HIS A 94 7.06 -21.33 21.89
CA HIS A 94 6.86 -20.88 20.50
C HIS A 94 8.18 -20.72 19.75
N GLY A 95 9.25 -20.27 20.42
CA GLY A 95 10.58 -20.22 19.84
C GLY A 95 11.11 -21.60 19.44
N LEU A 96 10.94 -22.59 20.34
CA LEU A 96 11.34 -23.97 20.06
C LEU A 96 10.51 -24.61 18.94
N SER A 97 9.20 -24.37 18.90
CA SER A 97 8.34 -24.89 17.82
C SER A 97 8.66 -24.26 16.48
N ALA A 98 8.91 -22.94 16.43
CA ALA A 98 9.32 -22.26 15.21
C ALA A 98 10.67 -22.77 14.69
N PHE A 99 11.64 -22.99 15.58
CA PHE A 99 12.93 -23.56 15.22
C PHE A 99 12.78 -24.99 14.68
N ALA A 100 12.02 -25.85 15.37
CA ALA A 100 11.76 -27.22 14.92
C ALA A 100 11.05 -27.27 13.56
N ALA A 101 10.05 -26.40 13.33
CA ALA A 101 9.37 -26.28 12.05
C ALA A 101 10.33 -25.82 10.93
N THR A 102 11.21 -24.86 11.23
CA THR A 102 12.21 -24.36 10.26
C THR A 102 13.20 -25.46 9.87
N VAL A 103 13.68 -26.23 10.85
CA VAL A 103 14.56 -27.39 10.61
C VAL A 103 13.84 -28.45 9.79
N ALA A 104 12.59 -28.79 10.15
CA ALA A 104 11.79 -29.75 9.41
C ALA A 104 11.61 -29.32 7.94
N LEU A 105 11.26 -28.05 7.68
CA LEU A 105 11.12 -27.48 6.34
C LEU A 105 12.43 -27.47 5.54
N PHE A 106 13.56 -27.26 6.22
CA PHE A 106 14.88 -27.28 5.61
C PHE A 106 15.28 -28.69 5.15
N PHE A 107 15.05 -29.71 5.98
CA PHE A 107 15.39 -31.09 5.67
C PHE A 107 14.34 -31.84 4.83
N SER A 108 13.08 -31.39 4.80
CA SER A 108 12.01 -31.97 3.97
C SER A 108 12.09 -31.56 2.50
N ASN A 109 13.15 -30.87 2.09
CA ASN A 109 13.30 -30.33 0.74
C ASN A 109 12.12 -29.40 0.37
N SER A 110 11.46 -28.78 1.36
CA SER A 110 10.31 -27.92 1.12
C SER A 110 10.70 -26.70 0.30
N PHE A 111 11.95 -26.25 0.35
CA PHE A 111 12.47 -25.23 -0.56
C PHE A 111 12.42 -25.66 -2.02
N TYR A 112 12.64 -26.93 -2.35
CA TYR A 112 12.47 -27.43 -3.72
C TYR A 112 11.02 -27.33 -4.16
N TRP A 113 10.07 -27.74 -3.32
CA TRP A 113 8.64 -27.65 -3.64
C TRP A 113 8.14 -26.21 -3.68
N ILE A 114 8.58 -25.35 -2.78
CA ILE A 114 8.25 -23.92 -2.80
C ILE A 114 8.80 -23.28 -4.07
N ASN A 115 10.05 -23.58 -4.45
CA ASN A 115 10.66 -23.02 -5.65
C ASN A 115 10.01 -23.56 -6.93
N ALA A 116 9.67 -24.86 -6.98
CA ALA A 116 8.93 -25.45 -8.10
C ALA A 116 7.51 -24.88 -8.20
N THR A 117 6.79 -24.74 -7.07
CA THR A 117 5.45 -24.16 -7.03
C THR A 117 5.49 -22.68 -7.41
N TRP A 118 6.49 -21.93 -6.93
CA TRP A 118 6.73 -20.55 -7.32
C TRP A 118 7.06 -20.42 -8.80
N PHE A 119 7.87 -21.32 -9.35
CA PHE A 119 8.18 -21.35 -10.78
C PHE A 119 6.95 -21.67 -11.64
N HIS A 120 6.12 -22.63 -11.23
CA HIS A 120 4.85 -22.91 -11.89
C HIS A 120 3.85 -21.77 -11.77
N TYR A 121 3.76 -21.14 -10.60
CA TYR A 121 2.91 -19.98 -10.36
C TYR A 121 3.36 -18.78 -11.17
N SER A 122 4.65 -18.45 -11.17
CA SER A 122 5.22 -17.36 -11.96
C SER A 122 5.12 -17.61 -13.47
N ASN A 123 5.17 -18.85 -13.94
CA ASN A 123 4.88 -19.16 -15.35
C ASN A 123 3.39 -19.04 -15.68
N MET A 124 2.48 -19.45 -14.80
CA MET A 124 1.04 -19.21 -14.98
C MET A 124 0.72 -17.71 -14.97
N PHE A 125 1.28 -16.96 -14.03
CA PHE A 125 1.13 -15.50 -13.95
C PHE A 125 1.87 -14.77 -15.06
N GLY A 126 2.98 -15.30 -15.56
CA GLY A 126 3.69 -14.80 -16.73
C GLY A 126 2.88 -15.01 -18.01
N SER A 127 2.19 -16.15 -18.13
CA SER A 127 1.24 -16.39 -19.24
C SER A 127 -0.02 -15.53 -19.13
N LEU A 128 -0.54 -15.31 -17.91
CA LEU A 128 -1.64 -14.36 -17.64
C LEU A 128 -1.19 -12.90 -17.75
N GLY A 129 0.11 -12.62 -17.60
CA GLY A 129 0.73 -11.29 -17.67
C GLY A 129 1.15 -10.89 -19.09
N GLN A 130 1.33 -11.87 -19.98
CA GLN A 130 1.37 -11.61 -21.43
C GLN A 130 0.01 -11.11 -21.95
N ASP A 131 -1.08 -11.49 -21.26
CA ASP A 131 -2.43 -11.03 -21.57
C ASP A 131 -2.87 -9.82 -20.70
N ASN A 132 -2.14 -9.48 -19.63
CA ASN A 132 -2.45 -8.37 -18.72
C ASN A 132 -1.22 -7.50 -18.41
N HIS A 133 -0.87 -6.63 -19.34
CA HIS A 133 0.24 -5.67 -19.25
C HIS A 133 0.11 -4.57 -18.15
N GLY A 134 -0.90 -4.59 -17.27
CA GLY A 134 -1.21 -3.47 -16.37
C GLY A 134 -0.72 -3.57 -14.92
N PHE A 135 -0.56 -4.78 -14.36
CA PHE A 135 -0.49 -4.94 -12.90
C PHE A 135 0.92 -4.79 -12.29
N PHE A 136 1.94 -5.19 -13.03
CA PHE A 136 3.34 -5.19 -12.55
C PHE A 136 3.97 -3.79 -12.42
N PRO A 137 3.74 -2.84 -13.34
CA PRO A 137 4.32 -1.50 -13.25
C PRO A 137 3.83 -0.70 -12.03
N ILE A 138 2.57 -0.89 -11.63
CA ILE A 138 1.94 -0.16 -10.51
C ILE A 138 2.57 -0.55 -9.17
N LEU A 139 2.79 -1.85 -8.95
CA LEU A 139 3.48 -2.33 -7.75
C LEU A 139 4.93 -1.85 -7.69
N GLN A 140 5.61 -1.84 -8.84
CA GLN A 140 7.00 -1.42 -8.92
C GLN A 140 7.17 0.08 -8.65
N HIS A 141 6.23 0.93 -9.11
CA HIS A 141 6.25 2.36 -8.84
C HIS A 141 5.89 2.71 -7.38
N GLN A 142 4.99 1.97 -6.75
CA GLN A 142 4.67 2.18 -5.33
C GLN A 142 5.83 1.77 -4.42
N VAL A 143 6.49 0.65 -4.71
CA VAL A 143 7.67 0.20 -3.93
C VAL A 143 8.84 1.19 -4.08
N SER A 144 9.07 1.76 -5.27
CA SER A 144 10.16 2.72 -5.45
C SER A 144 10.00 4.00 -4.61
N LYS A 145 8.76 4.44 -4.36
CA LYS A 145 8.48 5.61 -3.51
C LYS A 145 8.76 5.39 -2.02
N PHE A 146 8.81 4.15 -1.55
CA PHE A 146 9.16 3.86 -0.15
C PHE A 146 10.66 3.87 0.12
N PHE A 147 11.49 3.83 -0.93
CA PHE A 147 12.96 3.76 -0.82
C PHE A 147 13.69 4.98 -1.40
N SER A 148 12.94 6.03 -1.78
CA SER A 148 13.45 7.36 -2.18
C SER A 148 13.06 8.40 -1.15
#